data_AF-A0A921SZF6-F1
#
_entry.id   AF-A0A921SZF6-F1
#
_cell.length_a   1.000
_cell.length_b   1.000
_cell.length_c   1.000
_cell.angle_alpha   90.00
_cell.angle_beta   90.00
_cell.angle_gamma   90.00
#
_symmetry.space_group_name_H-M   'P 1'
#
loop_
_entity.id
_entity.type
_entity.pdbx_description
1 polymer ?
#
loop_
_entity_poly.entity_id
_entity_poly.type
_entity_poly.pdbx_seq_one_letter_code
_entity_poly.pdbx_strand_id
1 'polypeptide(L)'
;LINTDSIRLLKFWIDVLENYKKYKNISFTESEEKMMLMLHYTLYTKCPKDLGINSIDEFLQRLYKNKVIYEEIIEILKYNLSHIKVRTFNDNLSFDTHLDVHATYSKEQILAALGKSTIKKQYPLREGVLYIEDKKTDIFLITLNKVEKHFSPSTMYEDYAINDELFNWQSQSRTSIDSPTGKRYVNHRESGNNILLFVRENKSEDGVTSPYIYLGPADIVSYSGSKPISIVWKLRNRLPASIAVKAEKAL
;
A
#
# COMPACT_ATOMS: atom_id res chain seq x y z
N LEU A 1 -7.55 -11.70 -3.52
CA LEU A 1 -8.88 -11.72 -2.86
C LEU A 1 -8.80 -12.02 -1.36
N ILE A 2 -8.22 -13.15 -0.96
CA ILE A 2 -8.21 -13.66 0.42
C ILE A 2 -7.64 -12.65 1.45
N ASN A 3 -6.59 -11.91 1.11
CA ASN A 3 -5.92 -11.00 2.04
C ASN A 3 -6.57 -9.61 2.14
N THR A 4 -7.74 -9.37 1.54
CA THR A 4 -8.36 -8.03 1.60
C THR A 4 -8.98 -7.80 2.98
N ASP A 5 -8.53 -6.76 3.67
CA ASP A 5 -8.91 -6.43 5.06
C ASP A 5 -9.30 -4.94 5.27
N SER A 6 -9.29 -4.12 4.22
CA SER A 6 -9.81 -2.75 4.27
C SER A 6 -11.34 -2.75 4.35
N ILE A 7 -11.87 -2.35 5.50
CA ILE A 7 -13.32 -2.23 5.74
C ILE A 7 -13.98 -1.35 4.67
N ARG A 8 -13.34 -0.22 4.33
CA ARG A 8 -13.88 0.72 3.35
C ARG A 8 -14.02 0.10 1.97
N LEU A 9 -12.97 -0.55 1.47
CA LEU A 9 -12.98 -1.19 0.16
C LEU A 9 -13.92 -2.39 0.12
N LEU A 10 -13.94 -3.22 1.16
CA LEU A 10 -14.82 -4.39 1.24
C LEU A 10 -16.28 -3.98 1.16
N LYS A 11 -16.72 -3.00 1.96
CA LYS A 11 -18.09 -2.47 1.90
C LYS A 11 -18.41 -1.91 0.52
N PHE A 12 -17.55 -1.05 0.00
CA PHE A 12 -17.74 -0.44 -1.32
C PHE A 12 -17.86 -1.49 -2.43
N TRP A 13 -16.96 -2.48 -2.48
CA TRP A 13 -17.00 -3.52 -3.51
C TRP A 13 -18.23 -4.42 -3.39
N ILE A 14 -18.62 -4.81 -2.17
CA ILE A 14 -19.85 -5.60 -1.96
C ILE A 14 -21.06 -4.82 -2.47
N ASP A 15 -21.19 -3.55 -2.09
CA ASP A 15 -22.32 -2.71 -2.48
C ASP A 15 -22.37 -2.51 -4.01
N VAL A 16 -21.21 -2.26 -4.64
CA VAL A 16 -21.13 -2.12 -6.11
C VAL A 16 -21.51 -3.42 -6.82
N LEU A 17 -20.99 -4.57 -6.38
CA LEU A 17 -21.26 -5.84 -7.05
C LEU A 17 -22.73 -6.28 -6.88
N GLU A 18 -23.30 -6.10 -5.69
CA GLU A 18 -24.73 -6.37 -5.43
C GLU A 18 -25.65 -5.45 -6.25
N ASN A 19 -25.31 -4.15 -6.33
CA ASN A 19 -26.07 -3.22 -7.17
C ASN A 19 -25.93 -3.56 -8.65
N TYR A 20 -24.75 -3.96 -9.12
CA TYR A 20 -24.54 -4.32 -10.51
C TYR A 20 -25.29 -5.59 -10.89
N LYS A 21 -25.46 -6.53 -9.94
CA LYS A 21 -26.32 -7.71 -10.10
C LYS A 21 -27.75 -7.32 -10.48
N LYS A 22 -28.30 -6.29 -9.83
CA LYS A 22 -29.69 -5.82 -9.99
C LYS A 22 -29.88 -4.86 -11.16
N TYR A 23 -29.01 -3.86 -11.30
CA TYR A 23 -29.23 -2.73 -12.21
C TYR A 23 -28.43 -2.80 -13.51
N LYS A 24 -27.34 -3.59 -13.54
CA LYS A 24 -26.44 -3.76 -14.72
C LYS A 24 -25.81 -2.49 -15.27
N ASN A 25 -26.01 -1.35 -14.61
CA ASN A 25 -25.48 -0.07 -15.00
C ASN A 25 -25.21 0.74 -13.73
N ILE A 26 -23.96 1.15 -13.55
CA ILE A 26 -23.50 1.96 -12.42
C ILE A 26 -22.55 3.02 -12.99
N SER A 27 -22.79 4.28 -12.62
CA SER A 27 -21.85 5.36 -12.87
C SER A 27 -20.86 5.47 -11.71
N PHE A 28 -19.58 5.66 -12.01
CA PHE A 28 -18.54 5.85 -11.01
C PHE A 28 -17.96 7.26 -11.09
N THR A 29 -17.70 7.85 -9.94
CA THR A 29 -16.80 9.02 -9.82
C THR A 29 -15.35 8.60 -10.07
N GLU A 30 -14.46 9.55 -10.36
CA GLU A 30 -13.02 9.25 -10.50
C GLU A 30 -12.42 8.58 -9.25
N SER A 31 -12.95 8.92 -8.07
CA SER A 31 -12.58 8.32 -6.79
C SER A 31 -12.95 6.83 -6.74
N GLU A 32 -14.19 6.52 -7.10
CA GLU A 32 -14.70 5.16 -7.12
C GLU A 32 -14.07 4.31 -8.23
N GLU A 33 -13.71 4.90 -9.37
CA GLU A 33 -12.96 4.20 -10.42
C GLU A 33 -11.60 3.71 -9.92
N LYS A 34 -10.91 4.47 -9.05
CA LYS A 34 -9.66 4.02 -8.41
C LYS A 34 -9.91 2.85 -7.48
N MET A 35 -10.96 2.92 -6.66
CA MET A 35 -11.34 1.82 -5.77
C MET A 35 -11.74 0.57 -6.56
N MET A 36 -12.40 0.72 -7.71
CA MET A 36 -12.72 -0.40 -8.61
C MET A 36 -11.48 -0.96 -9.32
N LEU A 37 -10.52 -0.11 -9.68
CA LEU A 37 -9.23 -0.56 -10.22
C LEU A 37 -8.44 -1.34 -9.15
N MET A 38 -8.57 -1.00 -7.88
CA MET A 38 -8.00 -1.81 -6.79
C MET A 38 -8.66 -3.19 -6.71
N LEU A 39 -9.99 -3.31 -6.91
CA LEU A 39 -10.67 -4.61 -7.02
C LEU A 39 -10.15 -5.41 -8.22
N HIS A 40 -9.94 -4.76 -9.37
CA HIS A 40 -9.31 -5.42 -10.51
C HIS A 40 -7.96 -6.03 -10.12
N TYR A 41 -7.09 -5.28 -9.42
CA TYR A 41 -5.80 -5.79 -8.98
C TYR A 41 -5.87 -6.82 -7.82
N THR A 42 -7.02 -6.95 -7.17
CA THR A 42 -7.32 -8.05 -6.24
C THR A 42 -7.54 -9.39 -6.95
N LEU A 43 -8.00 -9.34 -8.21
CA LEU A 43 -8.41 -10.50 -9.02
C LEU A 43 -7.42 -10.82 -10.15
N TYR A 44 -6.76 -9.79 -10.69
CA TYR A 44 -5.86 -9.88 -11.83
C TYR A 44 -4.52 -9.21 -11.51
N THR A 45 -3.42 -9.76 -12.03
CA THR A 45 -2.08 -9.18 -11.86
C THR A 45 -1.69 -8.23 -13.01
N LYS A 46 -2.35 -8.34 -14.17
CA LYS A 46 -2.08 -7.53 -15.36
C LYS A 46 -2.91 -6.24 -15.38
N CYS A 47 -2.43 -5.23 -16.09
CA CYS A 47 -3.20 -4.02 -16.41
C CYS A 47 -4.54 -4.36 -17.11
N PRO A 48 -5.65 -3.64 -16.84
CA PRO A 48 -6.92 -3.88 -17.54
C PRO A 48 -6.79 -3.87 -19.06
N LYS A 49 -6.09 -2.88 -19.62
CA LYS A 49 -5.90 -2.77 -21.08
C LYS A 49 -5.21 -3.99 -21.70
N ASP A 50 -4.28 -4.61 -21.00
CA ASP A 50 -3.57 -5.82 -21.48
C ASP A 50 -4.48 -7.06 -21.52
N LEU A 51 -5.62 -7.00 -20.84
CA LEU A 51 -6.67 -8.02 -20.86
C LEU A 51 -7.81 -7.67 -21.83
N GLY A 52 -7.68 -6.57 -22.57
CA GLY A 52 -8.70 -6.05 -23.47
C GLY A 52 -9.85 -5.35 -22.73
N ILE A 53 -9.60 -4.80 -21.54
CA ILE A 53 -10.60 -4.07 -20.73
C ILE A 53 -10.26 -2.58 -20.79
N ASN A 54 -11.19 -1.77 -21.28
CA ASN A 54 -11.01 -0.34 -21.53
C ASN A 54 -11.75 0.57 -20.55
N SER A 55 -12.64 0.01 -19.72
CA SER A 55 -13.41 0.75 -18.71
C SER A 55 -13.74 -0.13 -17.49
N ILE A 56 -14.18 0.49 -16.39
CA ILE A 56 -14.69 -0.24 -15.21
C ILE A 56 -15.99 -0.99 -15.55
N ASP A 57 -16.82 -0.45 -16.43
CA ASP A 57 -18.03 -1.16 -16.87
C ASP A 57 -17.68 -2.44 -17.66
N GLU A 58 -16.72 -2.38 -18.59
CA GLU A 58 -16.23 -3.58 -19.31
C GLU A 58 -15.64 -4.61 -18.34
N PHE A 59 -14.95 -4.16 -17.28
CA PHE A 59 -14.46 -5.04 -16.21
C PHE A 59 -15.62 -5.74 -15.49
N LEU A 60 -16.65 -5.00 -15.08
CA LEU A 60 -17.83 -5.54 -14.40
C LEU A 60 -18.62 -6.48 -15.30
N GLN A 61 -18.82 -6.13 -16.57
CA GLN A 61 -19.46 -7.01 -17.56
C GLN A 61 -18.69 -8.31 -17.68
N ARG A 62 -17.35 -8.26 -17.79
CA ARG A 62 -16.50 -9.44 -17.88
C ARG A 62 -16.59 -10.30 -16.62
N LEU A 63 -16.57 -9.69 -15.44
CA LEU A 63 -16.71 -10.39 -14.17
C LEU A 63 -18.07 -11.09 -14.08
N TYR A 64 -19.14 -10.42 -14.51
CA TYR A 64 -20.51 -10.92 -14.45
C TYR A 64 -20.82 -12.01 -15.49
N LYS A 65 -19.97 -12.22 -16.51
CA LYS A 65 -20.14 -13.30 -17.51
C LYS A 65 -20.21 -14.68 -16.84
N ASN A 66 -19.44 -14.92 -15.79
CA ASN A 66 -19.55 -16.15 -14.99
C ASN A 66 -20.27 -15.83 -13.67
N LYS A 67 -21.59 -16.04 -13.66
CA LYS A 67 -22.43 -15.74 -12.49
C LYS A 67 -22.01 -16.50 -11.25
N VAL A 68 -21.52 -17.74 -11.38
CA VAL A 68 -21.10 -18.55 -10.22
C VAL A 68 -19.90 -17.90 -9.53
N ILE A 69 -18.83 -17.61 -10.30
CA ILE A 69 -17.63 -16.93 -9.78
C ILE A 69 -17.99 -15.53 -9.24
N TYR A 70 -18.92 -14.83 -9.89
CA TYR A 70 -19.37 -13.52 -9.44
C TYR A 70 -19.97 -13.56 -8.04
N GLU A 71 -20.86 -14.52 -7.77
CA GLU A 71 -21.45 -14.72 -6.44
C GLU A 71 -20.38 -15.17 -5.42
N GLU A 72 -19.49 -16.10 -5.78
CA GLU A 72 -18.39 -16.54 -4.91
C GLU A 72 -17.48 -15.38 -4.49
N ILE A 73 -17.19 -14.44 -5.40
CA ILE A 73 -16.41 -13.24 -5.06
C ILE A 73 -17.15 -12.42 -4.00
N ILE A 74 -18.45 -12.17 -4.17
CA ILE A 74 -19.24 -11.42 -3.18
C ILE A 74 -19.24 -12.14 -1.84
N GLU A 75 -19.41 -13.48 -1.83
CA GLU A 75 -19.37 -14.29 -0.62
C GLU A 75 -18.03 -14.20 0.10
N ILE A 76 -16.91 -14.30 -0.63
CA ILE A 76 -15.56 -14.15 -0.05
C ILE A 76 -15.36 -12.73 0.50
N LEU A 77 -15.82 -11.70 -0.21
CA LEU A 77 -15.72 -10.32 0.28
C LEU A 77 -16.52 -10.12 1.58
N LYS A 78 -17.75 -10.67 1.66
CA LYS A 78 -18.58 -10.64 2.89
C LYS A 78 -17.95 -11.46 4.02
N TYR A 79 -17.36 -12.60 3.70
CA TYR A 79 -16.62 -13.42 4.64
C TYR A 79 -15.44 -12.63 5.22
N ASN A 80 -14.61 -12.03 4.36
CA ASN A 80 -13.50 -11.18 4.78
C ASN A 80 -13.98 -10.03 5.66
N LEU A 81 -15.04 -9.31 5.27
CA LEU A 81 -15.61 -8.20 6.04
C LEU A 81 -16.08 -8.60 7.46
N SER A 82 -16.65 -9.80 7.60
CA SER A 82 -17.10 -10.34 8.90
C SER A 82 -15.98 -10.94 9.75
N HIS A 83 -14.80 -11.18 9.17
CA HIS A 83 -13.65 -11.81 9.83
C HIS A 83 -12.43 -10.87 9.96
N ILE A 84 -12.62 -9.55 9.81
CA ILE A 84 -11.56 -8.57 10.01
C ILE A 84 -11.12 -8.59 11.47
N LYS A 85 -9.84 -8.88 11.70
CA LYS A 85 -9.22 -8.94 13.03
C LYS A 85 -8.49 -7.65 13.41
N VAL A 86 -8.09 -6.86 12.43
CA VAL A 86 -7.27 -5.66 12.61
C VAL A 86 -8.15 -4.42 12.51
N ARG A 87 -8.01 -3.52 13.49
CA ARG A 87 -8.67 -2.22 13.42
C ARG A 87 -7.93 -1.34 12.42
N THR A 88 -8.67 -0.85 11.43
CA THR A 88 -8.15 0.09 10.42
C THR A 88 -8.54 1.52 10.73
N PHE A 89 -7.81 2.49 10.17
CA PHE A 89 -8.02 3.92 10.42
C PHE A 89 -7.89 4.74 9.13
N ASN A 90 -8.49 5.93 9.10
CA ASN A 90 -8.22 6.93 8.06
C ASN A 90 -6.82 7.55 8.31
N ASP A 91 -6.08 7.88 7.24
CA ASP A 91 -4.76 8.49 7.34
C ASP A 91 -4.76 10.01 7.58
N ASN A 92 -5.93 10.65 7.50
CA ASN A 92 -6.17 12.08 7.74
C ASN A 92 -5.28 13.00 6.89
N LEU A 93 -4.95 12.58 5.67
CA LEU A 93 -4.29 13.45 4.69
C LEU A 93 -5.29 14.45 4.09
N SER A 94 -4.76 15.50 3.45
CA SER A 94 -5.58 16.52 2.77
C SER A 94 -6.23 16.02 1.47
N PHE A 95 -5.97 14.79 1.06
CA PHE A 95 -6.53 14.14 -0.12
C PHE A 95 -6.91 12.70 0.23
N ASP A 96 -7.90 12.14 -0.46
CA ASP A 96 -8.29 10.75 -0.26
C ASP A 96 -7.27 9.80 -0.93
N THR A 97 -6.63 8.96 -0.13
CA THR A 97 -5.71 7.92 -0.60
C THR A 97 -6.42 6.65 -1.05
N HIS A 98 -7.69 6.45 -0.67
CA HIS A 98 -8.41 5.18 -0.81
C HIS A 98 -7.79 4.01 -0.02
N LEU A 99 -6.83 4.30 0.86
CA LEU A 99 -6.14 3.34 1.71
C LEU A 99 -6.52 3.55 3.18
N ASP A 100 -6.70 2.47 3.92
CA ASP A 100 -6.93 2.50 5.35
C ASP A 100 -5.64 2.05 6.05
N VAL A 101 -5.22 2.82 7.05
CA VAL A 101 -4.06 2.49 7.89
C VAL A 101 -4.31 1.13 8.56
N HIS A 102 -3.27 0.30 8.56
CA HIS A 102 -3.19 -1.11 8.99
C HIS A 102 -3.87 -2.15 8.09
N ALA A 103 -4.51 -1.73 7.00
CA ALA A 103 -4.95 -2.67 5.97
C ALA A 103 -3.77 -3.09 5.08
N THR A 104 -3.92 -4.22 4.40
CA THR A 104 -2.94 -4.79 3.49
C THR A 104 -3.29 -4.55 2.03
N TYR A 105 -2.25 -4.26 1.25
CA TYR A 105 -2.36 -3.89 -0.17
C TYR A 105 -1.24 -4.48 -0.99
N SER A 106 -1.55 -4.96 -2.19
CA SER A 106 -0.53 -5.20 -3.20
C SER A 106 0.08 -3.88 -3.67
N LYS A 107 1.28 -3.95 -4.25
CA LYS A 107 1.93 -2.79 -4.88
C LYS A 107 1.02 -2.15 -5.94
N GLU A 108 0.33 -2.98 -6.71
CA GLU A 108 -0.56 -2.56 -7.78
C GLU A 108 -1.79 -1.82 -7.24
N GLN A 109 -2.36 -2.29 -6.13
CA GLN A 109 -3.45 -1.59 -5.43
C GLN A 109 -2.99 -0.22 -4.91
N ILE A 110 -1.81 -0.14 -4.27
CA ILE A 110 -1.24 1.13 -3.77
C ILE A 110 -1.08 2.13 -4.92
N LEU A 111 -0.54 1.69 -6.05
CA LEU A 111 -0.34 2.55 -7.22
C LEU A 111 -1.66 2.95 -7.89
N ALA A 112 -2.69 2.10 -7.85
CA ALA A 112 -4.03 2.44 -8.35
C ALA A 112 -4.72 3.47 -7.44
N ALA A 113 -4.72 3.24 -6.12
CA ALA A 113 -5.22 4.14 -5.10
C ALA A 113 -4.65 5.57 -5.27
N LEU A 114 -3.32 5.66 -5.41
CA LEU A 114 -2.64 6.95 -5.51
C LEU A 114 -2.66 7.56 -6.93
N GLY A 115 -3.37 6.92 -7.88
CA GLY A 115 -3.59 7.40 -9.24
C GLY A 115 -2.38 7.29 -10.17
N LYS A 116 -1.38 6.47 -9.83
CA LYS A 116 -0.20 6.22 -10.67
C LYS A 116 -0.47 5.14 -11.72
N SER A 117 -1.18 4.09 -11.33
CA SER A 117 -1.73 3.09 -12.25
C SER A 117 -3.14 3.47 -12.66
N THR A 118 -3.47 3.27 -13.93
CA THR A 118 -4.77 3.56 -14.54
C THR A 118 -5.25 2.35 -15.34
N ILE A 119 -6.49 2.35 -15.79
CA ILE A 119 -7.04 1.32 -16.71
C ILE A 119 -6.15 1.15 -17.94
N LYS A 120 -5.59 2.25 -18.44
CA LYS A 120 -4.79 2.29 -19.67
C LYS A 120 -3.35 1.82 -19.46
N LYS A 121 -2.80 1.93 -18.24
CA LYS A 121 -1.38 1.71 -17.98
C LYS A 121 -1.09 1.43 -16.50
N GLN A 122 -0.36 0.35 -16.25
CA GLN A 122 0.26 0.06 -14.96
C GLN A 122 1.58 0.84 -14.80
N TYR A 123 1.79 1.47 -13.65
CA TYR A 123 3.02 2.20 -13.37
C TYR A 123 4.17 1.22 -13.06
N PRO A 124 5.30 1.26 -13.79
CA PRO A 124 6.39 0.31 -13.62
C PRO A 124 7.32 0.72 -12.46
N LEU A 125 6.84 0.61 -11.22
CA LEU A 125 7.65 0.90 -10.04
C LEU A 125 8.73 -0.17 -9.84
N ARG A 126 9.99 0.22 -10.00
CA ARG A 126 11.19 -0.62 -9.83
C ARG A 126 11.89 -0.38 -8.49
N GLU A 127 11.97 0.87 -8.07
CA GLU A 127 12.58 1.26 -6.81
C GLU A 127 11.52 1.22 -5.70
N GLY A 128 11.90 0.82 -4.48
CA GLY A 128 10.98 0.75 -3.34
C GLY A 128 10.52 2.12 -2.82
N VAL A 129 10.74 3.19 -3.58
CA VAL A 129 10.34 4.56 -3.24
C VAL A 129 9.74 5.24 -4.46
N LEU A 130 8.76 6.11 -4.25
CA LEU A 130 8.16 6.90 -5.31
C LEU A 130 7.68 8.24 -4.77
N TYR A 131 8.06 9.33 -5.45
CA TYR A 131 7.48 10.65 -5.24
C TYR A 131 6.31 10.89 -6.17
N ILE A 132 5.19 11.37 -5.61
CA ILE A 132 3.96 11.72 -6.30
C ILE A 132 3.76 13.23 -6.18
N GLU A 133 4.28 13.94 -7.18
CA GLU A 133 4.43 15.40 -7.15
C GLU A 133 3.10 16.16 -7.01
N ASP A 134 2.05 15.74 -7.72
CA ASP A 134 0.72 16.34 -7.64
C ASP A 134 0.09 16.23 -6.24
N LYS A 135 0.56 15.28 -5.43
CA LYS A 135 0.10 15.04 -4.06
C LYS A 135 1.13 15.43 -3.01
N LYS A 136 2.30 15.94 -3.41
CA LYS A 136 3.45 16.20 -2.52
C LYS A 136 3.68 15.04 -1.55
N THR A 137 3.78 13.83 -2.07
CA THR A 137 3.79 12.61 -1.24
C THR A 137 4.86 11.65 -1.70
N ASP A 138 5.76 11.26 -0.79
CA ASP A 138 6.67 10.13 -0.98
C ASP A 138 6.07 8.87 -0.35
N ILE A 139 6.10 7.76 -1.09
CA ILE A 139 5.73 6.44 -0.57
C ILE A 139 6.97 5.57 -0.45
N PHE A 140 7.07 4.85 0.66
CA PHE A 140 8.15 3.90 0.94
C PHE A 140 7.59 2.48 1.02
N LEU A 141 7.98 1.63 0.07
CA LEU A 141 7.68 0.20 0.04
C LEU A 141 8.86 -0.57 0.67
N ILE A 142 8.67 -0.98 1.92
CA ILE A 142 9.70 -1.50 2.81
C ILE A 142 9.52 -3.01 2.98
N THR A 143 10.60 -3.77 2.83
CA THR A 143 10.64 -5.21 3.15
C THR A 143 11.62 -5.41 4.30
N LEU A 144 11.13 -5.87 5.46
CA LEU A 144 11.91 -5.97 6.70
C LEU A 144 12.99 -7.06 6.60
N ASN A 145 12.61 -8.26 6.16
CA ASN A 145 13.53 -9.36 5.97
C ASN A 145 14.11 -9.29 4.56
N LYS A 146 15.24 -8.59 4.44
CA LYS A 146 16.12 -8.71 3.28
C LYS A 146 16.90 -10.02 3.44
N VAL A 147 16.28 -11.17 3.15
CA VAL A 147 17.00 -12.46 3.08
C VAL A 147 17.91 -12.39 1.85
N GLU A 148 19.05 -11.74 1.97
CA GLU A 148 20.12 -11.84 0.99
C GLU A 148 20.93 -13.08 1.33
N LYS A 149 20.96 -14.04 0.42
CA LYS A 149 21.66 -15.33 0.56
C LYS A 149 23.17 -15.24 0.83
N HIS A 150 23.76 -14.05 1.00
CA HIS A 150 25.21 -13.85 1.02
C HIS A 150 25.77 -12.78 1.99
N PHE A 151 25.06 -12.33 3.04
CA PHE A 151 25.64 -11.36 4.01
C PHE A 151 25.74 -11.87 5.46
N SER A 152 26.85 -11.49 6.10
CA SER A 152 27.21 -11.80 7.50
C SER A 152 26.12 -11.36 8.51
N PRO A 153 25.88 -12.10 9.61
CA PRO A 153 24.84 -11.82 10.62
C PRO A 153 24.91 -10.45 11.34
N SER A 154 25.99 -9.69 11.18
CA SER A 154 26.27 -8.48 11.96
C SER A 154 25.76 -7.17 11.36
N THR A 155 25.17 -7.18 10.16
CA THR A 155 24.75 -5.96 9.43
C THR A 155 23.27 -5.95 9.05
N MET A 156 22.53 -6.99 9.43
CA MET A 156 21.12 -7.13 9.06
C MET A 156 20.26 -6.32 10.02
N TYR A 157 19.62 -5.27 9.48
CA TYR A 157 18.32 -4.64 9.80
C TYR A 157 18.45 -3.13 9.60
N GLU A 158 18.48 -2.69 8.33
CA GLU A 158 18.45 -1.25 8.01
C GLU A 158 17.06 -0.64 8.23
N ASP A 159 16.01 -1.45 8.10
CA ASP A 159 14.61 -1.01 8.21
C ASP A 159 13.92 -1.84 9.31
N TYR A 160 13.47 -1.19 10.40
CA TYR A 160 12.85 -1.89 11.54
C TYR A 160 11.98 -0.96 12.39
N ALA A 161 10.98 -1.54 13.07
CA ALA A 161 10.23 -0.86 14.11
C ALA A 161 11.07 -0.78 15.40
N ILE A 162 11.37 0.44 15.86
CA ILE A 162 12.06 0.71 17.13
C ILE A 162 11.11 0.47 18.30
N ASN A 163 9.87 0.96 18.18
CA ASN A 163 8.76 0.70 19.09
C ASN A 163 7.43 0.82 18.33
N ASP A 164 6.30 0.91 19.04
CA ASP A 164 4.98 1.04 18.44
C ASP A 164 4.72 2.39 17.75
N GLU A 165 5.55 3.42 17.98
CA GLU A 165 5.44 4.75 17.36
C GLU A 165 6.61 5.10 16.43
N LEU A 166 7.77 4.47 16.58
CA LEU A 166 9.01 4.86 15.89
C LEU A 166 9.49 3.77 14.94
N PHE A 167 9.83 4.17 13.72
CA PHE A 167 10.32 3.30 12.66
C PHE A 167 11.64 3.84 12.10
N ASN A 168 12.68 3.00 12.10
CA ASN A 168 13.94 3.30 11.44
C ASN A 168 13.85 2.88 9.97
N TRP A 169 14.20 3.78 9.06
CA TRP A 169 14.26 3.51 7.62
C TRP A 169 15.55 4.07 7.04
N GLN A 170 16.15 3.34 6.09
CA GLN A 170 17.33 3.80 5.38
C GLN A 170 17.02 4.07 3.89
N SER A 171 17.52 5.21 3.40
CA SER A 171 17.39 5.57 1.99
C SER A 171 18.20 4.67 1.06
N GLN A 172 17.95 4.76 -0.24
CA GLN A 172 18.81 4.13 -1.24
C GLN A 172 20.26 4.62 -1.08
N SER A 173 21.23 3.73 -1.35
CA SER A 173 22.67 3.96 -1.10
C SER A 173 23.25 5.23 -1.74
N ARG A 174 22.63 5.74 -2.82
CA ARG A 174 23.08 6.94 -3.55
C ARG A 174 22.36 8.22 -3.13
N THR A 175 21.25 8.12 -2.40
CA THR A 175 20.49 9.29 -1.94
C THR A 175 21.32 10.01 -0.90
N SER A 176 21.78 11.23 -1.21
CA SER A 176 22.52 12.08 -0.27
C SER A 176 21.61 13.04 0.47
N ILE A 177 22.00 13.48 1.66
CA ILE A 177 21.26 14.51 2.41
C ILE A 177 21.09 15.80 1.61
N ASP A 178 22.10 16.16 0.80
CA ASP A 178 22.09 17.36 -0.03
C ASP A 178 21.31 17.22 -1.35
N SER A 179 20.90 15.99 -1.71
CA SER A 179 20.14 15.74 -2.94
C SER A 179 18.72 16.31 -2.83
N PRO A 180 18.03 16.60 -3.96
CA PRO A 180 16.64 17.02 -3.93
C PRO A 180 15.72 16.06 -3.16
N THR A 181 15.96 14.75 -3.28
CA THR A 181 15.23 13.71 -2.55
C THR A 181 15.55 13.72 -1.05
N GLY A 182 16.83 13.77 -0.67
CA GLY A 182 17.24 13.84 0.73
C GLY A 182 16.68 15.08 1.44
N LYS A 183 16.80 16.25 0.81
CA LYS A 183 16.23 17.52 1.30
C LYS A 183 14.71 17.44 1.45
N ARG A 184 14.02 16.77 0.52
CA ARG A 184 12.56 16.57 0.59
C ARG A 184 12.18 15.71 1.80
N TYR A 185 12.92 14.64 2.09
CA TYR A 185 12.65 13.80 3.25
C TYR A 185 12.88 14.55 4.57
N VAL A 186 14.01 15.24 4.72
CA VAL A 186 14.35 15.88 6.01
C VAL A 186 13.58 17.16 6.29
N ASN A 187 13.18 17.88 5.24
CA ASN A 187 12.36 19.10 5.34
C ASN A 187 10.89 18.84 4.99
N HIS A 188 10.41 17.59 5.10
CA HIS A 188 9.09 17.23 4.58
C HIS A 188 7.96 18.02 5.28
N ARG A 189 8.09 18.29 6.59
CA ARG A 189 7.10 19.08 7.35
C ARG A 189 6.99 20.51 6.82
N GLU A 190 8.13 21.18 6.65
CA GLU A 190 8.19 22.58 6.19
C GLU A 190 7.70 22.72 4.75
N SER A 191 8.02 21.75 3.90
CA SER A 191 7.62 21.72 2.50
C SER A 191 6.18 21.19 2.27
N GLY A 192 5.51 20.74 3.34
CA GLY A 192 4.19 20.12 3.28
C GLY A 192 4.17 18.79 2.53
N ASN A 193 5.32 18.10 2.44
CA ASN A 193 5.41 16.77 1.86
C ASN A 193 5.00 15.69 2.86
N ASN A 194 4.18 14.75 2.40
CA ASN A 194 3.76 13.59 3.17
C ASN A 194 4.72 12.42 2.95
N ILE A 195 4.93 11.62 3.99
CA ILE A 195 5.74 10.40 3.96
C ILE A 195 4.86 9.23 4.36
N LEU A 196 4.62 8.29 3.45
CA LEU A 196 3.74 7.14 3.67
C LEU A 196 4.55 5.85 3.71
N LEU A 197 4.39 5.07 4.77
CA LEU A 197 5.13 3.82 4.96
C LEU A 197 4.23 2.61 4.66
N PHE A 198 4.74 1.71 3.82
CA PHE A 198 4.12 0.43 3.48
C PHE A 198 5.13 -0.67 3.77
N VAL A 199 4.80 -1.59 4.67
CA VAL A 199 5.76 -2.57 5.20
C VAL A 199 5.28 -3.99 4.95
N ARG A 200 6.20 -4.88 4.60
CA ARG A 200 5.99 -6.32 4.60
C ARG A 200 7.19 -7.03 5.20
N GLU A 201 6.97 -8.22 5.74
CA GLU A 201 8.08 -9.01 6.29
C GLU A 201 8.97 -9.54 5.18
N ASN A 202 8.40 -10.32 4.25
CA ASN A 202 9.13 -10.98 3.18
C ASN A 202 8.66 -10.49 1.80
N LYS A 203 9.47 -10.69 0.75
CA LYS A 203 9.05 -10.36 -0.63
C LYS A 203 7.93 -11.27 -1.13
N SER A 204 7.99 -12.53 -0.72
CA SER A 204 7.05 -13.58 -1.05
C SER A 204 6.98 -14.59 0.08
N GLU A 205 5.83 -15.22 0.21
CA GLU A 205 5.54 -16.32 1.12
C GLU A 205 4.87 -17.42 0.29
N ASP A 206 5.38 -18.66 0.40
CA ASP A 206 4.89 -19.82 -0.36
C ASP A 206 4.75 -19.59 -1.88
N GLY A 207 5.70 -18.85 -2.46
CA GLY A 207 5.74 -18.54 -3.90
C GLY A 207 4.76 -17.44 -4.34
N VAL A 208 3.99 -16.86 -3.42
CA VAL A 208 3.07 -15.75 -3.66
C VAL A 208 3.71 -14.45 -3.18
N THR A 209 3.59 -13.37 -3.96
CA THR A 209 4.11 -12.06 -3.54
C THR A 209 3.35 -11.56 -2.32
N SER A 210 4.06 -11.23 -1.24
CA SER A 210 3.44 -10.75 0.00
C SER A 210 2.94 -9.31 -0.17
N PRO A 211 1.72 -8.99 0.31
CA PRO A 211 1.20 -7.63 0.32
C PRO A 211 1.94 -6.77 1.35
N TYR A 212 1.74 -5.47 1.29
CA TYR A 212 2.24 -4.51 2.27
C TYR A 212 1.12 -4.08 3.21
N ILE A 213 1.41 -4.01 4.51
CA ILE A 213 0.60 -3.32 5.49
C ILE A 213 0.86 -1.81 5.37
N TYR A 214 -0.18 -1.00 5.23
CA TYR A 214 -0.05 0.45 5.24
C TYR A 214 0.09 0.95 6.69
N LEU A 215 1.25 1.49 7.06
CA LEU A 215 1.49 2.05 8.40
C LEU A 215 0.96 3.47 8.57
N GLY A 216 0.49 4.09 7.49
CA GLY A 216 0.02 5.46 7.49
C GLY A 216 1.14 6.48 7.27
N PRO A 217 0.79 7.77 7.45
CA PRO A 217 1.73 8.87 7.39
C PRO A 217 2.68 8.87 8.59
N ALA A 218 3.89 9.33 8.35
CA ALA A 218 4.91 9.46 9.36
C ALA A 218 5.61 10.82 9.29
N ASP A 219 6.16 11.23 10.42
CA ASP A 219 6.84 12.51 10.57
C ASP A 219 8.27 12.32 11.05
N ILE A 220 9.20 13.10 10.50
CA ILE A 220 10.61 12.99 10.86
C ILE A 220 10.83 13.28 12.35
N VAL A 221 11.74 12.50 12.96
CA VAL A 221 12.24 12.69 14.32
C VAL A 221 13.73 13.03 14.30
N SER A 222 14.52 12.22 13.62
CA SER A 222 15.96 12.42 13.48
C SER A 222 16.46 11.77 12.20
N TYR A 223 17.66 12.17 11.77
CA TYR A 223 18.37 11.52 10.67
C TYR A 223 19.87 11.53 10.93
N SER A 224 20.58 10.62 10.29
CA SER A 224 22.04 10.53 10.32
C SER A 224 22.57 9.96 9.01
N GLY A 225 23.88 10.12 8.77
CA GLY A 225 24.49 9.72 7.52
C GLY A 225 24.14 10.66 6.36
N SER A 226 24.59 10.28 5.17
CA SER A 226 24.30 11.03 3.95
C SER A 226 24.11 10.07 2.79
N LYS A 227 25.04 9.15 2.50
CA LYS A 227 24.90 8.14 1.44
C LYS A 227 25.10 6.72 2.03
N PRO A 228 24.05 6.04 2.52
CA PRO A 228 22.65 6.49 2.60
C PRO A 228 22.35 7.37 3.82
N ILE A 229 21.12 7.90 3.87
CA ILE A 229 20.54 8.58 5.03
C ILE A 229 19.75 7.55 5.84
N SER A 230 20.03 7.43 7.14
CA SER A 230 19.19 6.71 8.09
C SER A 230 18.24 7.72 8.75
N ILE A 231 16.93 7.48 8.70
CA ILE A 231 15.90 8.38 9.20
C ILE A 231 15.01 7.62 10.20
N VAL A 232 14.77 8.25 11.35
CA VAL A 232 13.77 7.80 12.31
C VAL A 232 12.48 8.57 12.05
N TRP A 233 11.44 7.81 11.71
CA TRP A 233 10.09 8.29 11.47
C TRP A 233 9.21 8.00 12.67
N LYS A 234 8.42 9.00 13.10
CA LYS A 234 7.32 8.82 14.04
C LYS A 234 6.03 8.58 13.25
N LEU A 235 5.44 7.41 13.41
CA LEU A 235 4.15 7.08 12.81
C LEU A 235 3.05 7.90 13.49
N ARG A 236 2.10 8.41 12.69
CA ARG A 236 0.92 9.11 13.24
C ARG A 236 -0.10 8.16 13.86
N ASN A 237 -0.05 6.89 13.47
CA ASN A 237 -0.82 5.79 14.05
C ASN A 237 0.15 4.76 14.64
N ARG A 238 -0.11 4.32 15.87
CA ARG A 238 0.70 3.27 16.50
C ARG A 238 0.59 1.97 15.73
N LEU A 239 1.70 1.25 15.60
CA LEU A 239 1.74 -0.07 15.01
C LEU A 239 0.72 -1.00 15.68
N PRO A 240 0.01 -1.84 14.91
CA PRO A 240 -0.78 -2.91 15.49
C PRO A 240 0.16 -3.94 16.12
N ALA A 241 -0.27 -4.55 17.22
CA ALA A 241 0.53 -5.54 17.96
C ALA A 241 0.97 -6.76 17.13
N SER A 242 0.32 -7.00 15.98
CA SER A 242 0.68 -8.06 15.04
C SER A 242 1.97 -7.79 14.26
N ILE A 243 2.44 -6.55 14.21
CA ILE A 243 3.72 -6.21 13.56
C ILE A 243 4.83 -6.35 14.59
N ALA A 244 5.86 -7.11 14.23
CA ALA A 244 7.02 -7.32 15.09
C ALA A 244 7.71 -5.99 15.42
N VAL A 245 7.57 -5.56 16.67
CA VAL A 245 8.43 -4.52 17.25
C VAL A 245 9.75 -5.19 17.59
N LYS A 246 10.86 -4.65 17.09
CA LYS A 246 12.16 -5.07 17.58
C LYS A 246 12.36 -4.37 18.93
N ALA A 247 11.94 -5.02 20.01
CA ALA A 247 12.45 -4.70 21.32
C ALA A 247 13.93 -5.11 21.31
N GLU A 248 14.81 -4.18 20.90
CA GLU A 248 16.24 -4.42 21.09
C GLU A 248 16.50 -4.55 22.58
N LYS A 249 17.23 -5.62 22.91
CA LYS A 249 18.21 -5.61 23.99
C LYS A 249 19.09 -4.37 23.79
N ALA A 250 18.61 -3.24 24.27
CA ALA A 250 19.37 -2.04 24.52
C ALA A 250 19.77 -2.06 26.01
N LEU A 251 20.61 -3.04 26.35
CA LEU A 251 21.53 -3.05 27.49
C LEU A 251 22.76 -3.87 27.06
#